data_AF-A0A7K4JJ57-F1
#
_entry.id   AF-A0A7K4JJ57-F1
#
_cell.length_a   1.000
_cell.length_b   1.000
_cell.length_c   1.000
_cell.angle_alpha   90.00
_cell.angle_beta   90.00
_cell.angle_gamma   90.00
#
_symmetry.space_group_name_H-M   'P 1'
#
loop_
_entity.id
_entity.type
_entity.pdbx_description
1 polymer ?
#
loop_
_entity_poly.entity_id
_entity_poly.type
_entity_poly.pdbx_seq_one_letter_code
_entity_poly.pdbx_strand_id
1 'polypeptide(L)'
;KKISDILEKSPPKPGVPADLQNLLSQHFGENRSVIELEELKLSDSCFLPTNDLTHSFSSYLKEICPKWAKLRKNHKEKKSVVMLVICSSALRSLELIKSMTAFKRDCRVVKLFAKHIKVRE
;
A
#
# COMPACT_ATOMS: atom_id res chain seq x y z
N LYS A 1 31.02 -6.51 12.03
CA LYS A 1 29.85 -7.35 11.64
C LYS A 1 29.11 -6.59 10.55
N LYS A 2 28.87 -7.19 9.38
CA LYS A 2 28.13 -6.53 8.30
C LYS A 2 26.64 -6.47 8.66
N ILE A 3 25.94 -5.48 8.14
CA ILE A 3 24.47 -5.35 8.32
C ILE A 3 23.76 -6.62 7.82
N SER A 4 24.27 -7.22 6.75
CA SER A 4 23.85 -8.51 6.22
C SER A 4 23.87 -9.64 7.26
N ASP A 5 24.96 -9.76 8.04
CA ASP A 5 25.12 -10.79 9.06
C ASP A 5 24.18 -10.62 10.27
N ILE A 6 23.59 -9.43 10.42
CA ILE A 6 22.64 -9.08 11.49
C ILE A 6 21.21 -9.34 11.01
N LEU A 7 20.89 -8.98 9.76
CA LEU A 7 19.59 -9.24 9.14
C LEU A 7 19.32 -10.73 8.93
N GLU A 8 20.36 -11.56 8.77
CA GLU A 8 20.22 -13.02 8.69
C GLU A 8 19.84 -13.70 10.02
N LYS A 9 20.08 -13.05 11.17
CA LYS A 9 19.92 -13.70 12.49
C LYS A 9 18.52 -13.68 13.05
N SER A 10 17.62 -12.89 12.47
CA SER A 10 16.22 -12.87 12.87
C SER A 10 15.36 -12.48 11.68
N PRO A 11 14.30 -13.22 11.36
CA PRO A 11 13.39 -12.83 10.30
C PRO A 11 12.83 -11.42 10.62
N PRO A 12 12.71 -10.53 9.62
CA PRO A 12 12.17 -9.20 9.83
C PRO A 12 10.75 -9.33 10.41
N LYS A 13 10.53 -8.71 11.56
CA LYS A 13 9.19 -8.67 12.18
C LYS A 13 8.31 -7.71 11.36
N PRO A 14 7.05 -8.06 11.08
CA PRO A 14 6.10 -7.13 10.49
C PRO A 14 5.94 -5.91 11.40
N GLY A 15 5.84 -4.73 10.79
CA GLY A 15 5.55 -3.51 11.54
C GLY A 15 4.16 -3.57 12.16
N VAL A 16 4.02 -3.05 13.37
CA VAL A 16 2.75 -2.89 14.08
C VAL A 16 2.37 -1.40 14.18
N PRO A 17 1.09 -1.06 14.43
CA PRO A 17 0.65 0.33 14.57
C PRO A 17 1.49 1.16 15.55
N ALA A 18 1.95 0.53 16.65
CA ALA A 18 2.81 1.16 17.64
C ALA A 18 4.15 1.64 17.06
N ASP A 19 4.71 0.96 16.06
CA ASP A 19 5.99 1.36 15.45
C ASP A 19 5.85 2.71 14.77
N LEU A 20 4.75 2.93 14.04
CA LEU A 20 4.47 4.22 13.40
C LEU A 20 4.20 5.32 14.44
N GLN A 21 3.43 5.03 15.48
CA GLN A 21 3.14 5.99 16.54
C GLN A 21 4.41 6.40 17.32
N ASN A 22 5.29 5.44 17.58
CA ASN A 22 6.59 5.69 18.20
C ASN A 22 7.47 6.54 17.30
N LEU A 23 7.49 6.26 15.98
CA LEU A 23 8.26 7.05 15.02
C LEU A 23 7.78 8.51 14.97
N LEU A 24 6.46 8.73 14.94
CA LEU A 24 5.88 10.08 14.98
C LEU A 24 6.24 10.80 16.28
N SER A 25 6.12 10.10 17.42
CA SER A 25 6.45 10.66 18.73
C SER A 25 7.93 11.02 18.86
N GLN A 26 8.83 10.19 18.34
CA GLN A 26 10.27 10.46 18.33
C GLN A 26 10.63 11.65 17.44
N HIS A 27 10.03 11.74 16.25
CA HIS A 27 10.35 12.80 15.29
C HIS A 27 9.78 14.17 15.71
N PHE A 28 8.57 14.19 16.27
CA PHE A 28 7.86 15.43 16.59
C PHE A 28 7.84 15.79 18.08
N GLY A 29 8.22 14.87 18.98
CA GLY A 29 8.07 15.03 20.43
C GLY A 29 8.80 16.24 21.02
N GLU A 30 9.94 16.63 20.44
CA GLU A 30 10.70 17.81 20.88
C GLU A 30 10.29 19.10 20.15
N ASN A 31 9.58 18.98 19.02
CA ASN A 31 9.29 20.07 18.09
C ASN A 31 7.84 20.55 18.10
N ARG A 32 6.98 19.90 18.90
CA ARG A 32 5.53 20.14 18.93
C ARG A 32 5.03 20.26 20.35
N SER A 33 4.00 21.07 20.52
CA SER A 33 3.27 21.15 21.78
C SER A 33 2.53 19.85 22.08
N VAL A 34 2.16 19.66 23.35
CA VAL A 34 1.37 18.50 23.80
C VAL A 34 0.06 18.38 23.02
N ILE A 35 -0.58 19.50 22.69
CA ILE A 35 -1.85 19.53 21.95
C ILE A 35 -1.64 19.04 20.51
N GLU A 36 -0.60 19.54 19.82
CA GLU A 36 -0.26 19.09 18.47
C GLU A 36 0.14 17.61 18.43
N LEU A 37 0.79 17.10 19.48
CA LEU A 37 1.14 15.68 19.59
C LEU A 37 -0.09 14.80 19.82
N GLU A 38 -1.11 15.30 20.52
CA GLU A 38 -2.39 14.58 20.66
C GLU A 38 -3.15 14.49 19.34
N GLU A 39 -3.12 15.55 18.52
CA GLU A 39 -3.70 15.53 17.16
C GLU A 39 -2.99 14.55 16.22
N LEU A 40 -1.70 14.27 16.45
CA LEU A 40 -0.92 13.30 15.69
C LEU A 40 -1.24 11.84 16.05
N LYS A 41 -2.02 11.58 17.11
CA LYS A 41 -2.43 10.21 17.45
C LYS A 41 -3.39 9.66 16.40
N LEU A 42 -2.86 8.76 15.59
CA LEU A 42 -3.66 7.93 14.67
C LEU A 42 -4.56 6.97 15.45
N SER A 43 -5.84 6.92 15.06
CA SER A 43 -6.78 5.93 15.60
C SER A 43 -6.53 4.55 14.98
N ASP A 44 -6.98 3.48 15.65
CA ASP A 44 -6.82 2.11 15.14
C ASP A 44 -7.46 1.91 13.77
N SER A 45 -8.52 2.66 13.44
CA SER A 45 -9.16 2.62 12.12
C SER A 45 -8.26 3.11 10.97
N CYS A 46 -7.18 3.83 11.26
CA CYS A 46 -6.19 4.23 10.26
C CYS A 46 -5.31 3.05 9.81
N PHE A 47 -5.26 1.96 10.59
CA PHE A 47 -4.45 0.78 10.33
C PHE A 47 -5.32 -0.30 9.72
N LEU A 48 -5.20 -0.45 8.40
CA LEU A 48 -5.93 -1.45 7.65
C LEU A 48 -5.34 -2.84 7.87
N PRO A 49 -6.16 -3.91 7.78
CA PRO A 49 -5.66 -5.28 7.85
C PRO A 49 -4.59 -5.51 6.79
N THR A 50 -3.59 -6.34 7.10
CA THR A 50 -2.49 -6.59 6.16
C THR A 50 -3.03 -7.29 4.92
N ASN A 51 -2.58 -6.87 3.73
CA ASN A 51 -2.75 -7.66 2.52
C ASN A 51 -1.75 -8.83 2.56
N ASP A 52 -2.15 -9.92 3.22
CA ASP A 52 -1.39 -11.16 3.36
C ASP A 52 -1.30 -11.97 2.04
N LEU A 53 -1.66 -11.36 0.92
CA LEU A 53 -1.70 -11.94 -0.43
C LEU A 53 -2.71 -13.07 -0.61
N THR A 54 -3.54 -13.37 0.39
CA THR A 54 -4.65 -14.34 0.26
C THR A 54 -5.82 -13.75 -0.52
N HIS A 55 -5.93 -12.42 -0.55
CA HIS A 55 -6.97 -11.70 -1.27
C HIS A 55 -6.56 -11.33 -2.70
N SER A 56 -7.50 -11.45 -3.64
CA SER A 56 -7.42 -10.64 -4.86
C SER A 56 -7.57 -9.15 -4.52
N PHE A 57 -6.94 -8.26 -5.30
CA PHE A 57 -7.04 -6.81 -5.11
C PHE A 57 -8.48 -6.31 -4.95
N SER A 58 -9.42 -6.83 -5.75
CA SER A 58 -10.84 -6.47 -5.68
C SER A 58 -11.51 -6.95 -4.39
N SER A 59 -11.15 -8.14 -3.89
CA SER A 59 -11.65 -8.66 -2.61
C SER A 59 -11.12 -7.85 -1.44
N TYR A 60 -9.82 -7.54 -1.44
CA TYR A 60 -9.20 -6.73 -0.40
C TYR A 60 -9.81 -5.33 -0.35
N LEU A 61 -10.02 -4.68 -1.50
CA LEU A 61 -10.71 -3.40 -1.56
C LEU A 61 -12.14 -3.44 -1.04
N LYS A 62 -12.87 -4.56 -1.15
CA LYS A 62 -14.21 -4.69 -0.56
C LYS A 62 -14.15 -4.82 0.96
N GLU A 63 -13.09 -5.37 1.50
CA GLU A 63 -12.88 -5.47 2.95
C GLU A 63 -12.49 -4.10 3.53
N ILE A 64 -11.43 -3.49 3.00
CA ILE A 64 -10.92 -2.20 3.52
C ILE A 64 -11.77 -1.00 3.09
N CYS A 65 -12.55 -1.13 2.00
CA CYS A 65 -13.37 -0.07 1.45
C CYS A 65 -14.65 -0.65 0.80
N PRO A 66 -15.62 -1.14 1.58
CA PRO A 66 -16.80 -1.89 1.11
C PRO A 66 -17.69 -1.17 0.10
N LYS A 67 -17.52 0.15 -0.06
CA LYS A 67 -18.22 0.98 -1.04
C LYS A 67 -17.28 1.67 -2.03
N TRP A 68 -16.05 1.21 -2.24
CA TRP A 68 -15.05 1.89 -3.09
C TRP A 68 -15.56 2.21 -4.50
N ALA A 69 -16.31 1.29 -5.11
CA ALA A 69 -16.91 1.49 -6.43
C ALA A 69 -17.98 2.59 -6.43
N LYS A 70 -18.69 2.79 -5.30
CA LYS A 70 -19.64 3.89 -5.09
C LYS A 70 -18.93 5.18 -4.70
N LEU A 71 -17.80 5.10 -3.97
CA LEU A 71 -16.93 6.24 -3.67
C LEU A 71 -16.55 6.92 -4.98
N ARG A 72 -16.02 6.18 -5.97
CA ARG A 72 -15.67 6.76 -7.27
C ARG A 72 -16.83 7.47 -7.97
N LYS A 73 -18.05 6.91 -7.90
CA LYS A 73 -19.22 7.41 -8.64
C LYS A 73 -19.92 8.58 -7.96
N ASN A 74 -19.91 8.62 -6.63
CA ASN A 74 -20.68 9.58 -5.83
C ASN A 74 -19.81 10.61 -5.13
N HIS A 75 -18.49 10.55 -5.28
CA HIS A 75 -17.58 11.49 -4.66
C HIS A 75 -17.72 12.88 -5.29
N LYS A 76 -18.14 13.85 -4.47
CA LYS A 76 -18.33 15.25 -4.85
C LYS A 76 -17.42 16.20 -4.08
N GLU A 77 -16.64 15.69 -3.13
CA GLU A 77 -15.79 16.52 -2.30
C GLU A 77 -14.59 17.03 -3.09
N LYS A 78 -14.39 18.35 -3.06
CA LYS A 78 -13.18 18.95 -3.61
C LYS A 78 -12.02 18.72 -2.62
N LYS A 79 -10.81 18.46 -3.13
CA LYS A 79 -9.57 18.27 -2.35
C LYS A 79 -9.56 17.04 -1.42
N SER A 80 -10.28 15.97 -1.75
CA SER A 80 -10.23 14.74 -0.97
C SER A 80 -8.86 14.06 -1.02
N VAL A 81 -8.22 13.92 0.14
CA VAL A 81 -6.92 13.28 0.30
C VAL A 81 -6.95 11.83 -0.17
N VAL A 82 -8.03 11.11 0.12
CA VAL A 82 -8.23 9.72 -0.33
C VAL A 82 -8.20 9.62 -1.86
N MET A 83 -8.88 10.53 -2.56
CA MET A 83 -8.85 10.56 -4.02
C MET A 83 -7.47 10.95 -4.56
N LEU A 84 -6.77 11.89 -3.93
CA LEU A 84 -5.41 12.25 -4.31
C LEU A 84 -4.47 11.04 -4.21
N VAL A 85 -4.52 10.29 -3.11
CA VAL A 85 -3.69 9.09 -2.90
C VAL A 85 -4.01 7.99 -3.91
N ILE A 86 -5.30 7.70 -4.14
CA ILE A 86 -5.74 6.68 -5.10
C ILE A 86 -5.34 7.06 -6.52
N CYS A 87 -5.64 8.30 -6.95
CA CYS A 87 -5.34 8.76 -8.30
C CYS A 87 -3.82 8.84 -8.55
N SER A 88 -3.04 9.28 -7.56
CA SER A 88 -1.57 9.29 -7.67
C SER A 88 -1.01 7.88 -7.83
N SER A 89 -1.51 6.92 -7.05
CA SER A 89 -1.10 5.51 -7.16
C SER A 89 -1.50 4.89 -8.50
N ALA A 90 -2.70 5.22 -9.01
CA ALA A 90 -3.16 4.78 -10.33
C ALA A 90 -2.30 5.37 -11.46
N LEU A 91 -1.91 6.65 -11.36
CA LEU A 91 -1.05 7.30 -12.34
C LEU A 91 0.32 6.62 -12.42
N ARG A 92 0.98 6.37 -11.28
CA ARG A 92 2.26 5.64 -11.23
C ARG A 92 2.13 4.24 -11.83
N SER A 93 1.04 3.54 -11.53
CA SER A 93 0.77 2.20 -12.10
C SER A 93 0.62 2.26 -13.62
N LEU A 94 -0.06 3.29 -14.15
CA LEU A 94 -0.20 3.50 -15.58
C LEU A 94 1.13 3.82 -16.26
N GLU A 95 1.96 4.66 -15.65
CA GLU A 95 3.30 4.98 -16.15
C GLU A 95 4.19 3.73 -16.20
N LEU A 96 4.14 2.89 -15.16
CA LEU A 96 4.79 1.60 -15.16
C LEU A 96 4.30 0.69 -16.30
N ILE A 97 2.99 0.58 -16.51
CA ILE A 97 2.43 -0.22 -17.62
C ILE A 97 2.91 0.32 -18.99
N LYS A 98 3.03 1.65 -19.13
CA LYS A 98 3.55 2.28 -20.35
C LYS A 98 5.04 1.98 -20.54
N SER A 99 5.86 2.08 -19.50
CA SER A 99 7.30 1.76 -19.59
C SER A 99 7.55 0.27 -19.86
N MET A 100 6.65 -0.60 -19.39
CA MET A 100 6.66 -2.03 -19.69
C MET A 100 6.43 -2.35 -21.18
N THR A 101 5.98 -1.41 -22.01
CA THR A 101 5.79 -1.65 -23.46
C THR A 101 7.07 -2.01 -24.19
N ALA A 102 8.23 -1.54 -23.74
CA ALA A 102 9.54 -1.93 -24.27
C ALA A 102 9.81 -3.43 -24.12
N PHE A 103 9.31 -4.05 -23.06
CA PHE A 103 9.48 -5.47 -22.77
C PHE A 103 8.45 -6.36 -23.50
N LYS A 104 7.41 -5.79 -24.12
CA LYS A 104 6.34 -6.57 -24.77
C LYS A 104 6.76 -7.25 -26.08
N ARG A 105 7.87 -6.83 -26.70
CA ARG A 105 8.35 -7.45 -27.95
C ARG A 105 9.17 -8.71 -27.69
N ASP A 106 10.02 -8.70 -26.66
CA ASP A 106 10.93 -9.81 -26.34
C ASP A 106 10.39 -10.73 -25.23
N CYS A 107 9.45 -10.26 -24.41
CA CYS A 107 8.77 -11.08 -23.40
C CYS A 107 7.34 -11.39 -23.84
N ARG A 108 6.97 -12.68 -23.89
CA ARG A 108 5.57 -13.07 -24.07
C ARG A 108 4.76 -12.63 -22.84
N VAL A 109 3.81 -11.71 -23.04
CA VAL A 109 2.84 -11.35 -22.00
C VAL A 109 1.87 -12.50 -21.80
N VAL A 110 2.14 -13.35 -20.81
CA VAL A 110 1.28 -14.49 -20.48
C VAL A 110 0.21 -14.03 -19.49
N LYS A 111 -1.07 -14.17 -19.88
CA LYS A 111 -2.21 -13.88 -19.01
C LYS A 111 -2.38 -15.04 -18.02
N LEU A 112 -1.86 -14.89 -16.80
CA LEU A 112 -1.90 -15.90 -15.73
C LEU A 112 -3.30 -16.34 -15.28
N PHE A 113 -4.35 -15.69 -15.77
CA PHE A 113 -5.76 -16.02 -15.48
C PHE A 113 -6.42 -16.90 -16.55
N ALA A 114 -5.71 -17.29 -17.62
CA ALA A 114 -6.22 -18.26 -18.57
C ALA A 114 -6.04 -19.66 -18.00
N LYS A 115 -7.17 -20.30 -17.63
CA LYS A 115 -7.31 -21.62 -16.97
C LYS A 115 -6.58 -22.81 -17.61
N HIS A 116 -5.85 -22.60 -18.72
CA HIS A 116 -5.22 -23.66 -19.53
C HIS A 116 -3.76 -23.37 -19.93
N ILE A 117 -3.06 -22.40 -19.33
CA ILE A 117 -1.65 -22.18 -19.66
C ILE A 117 -0.76 -23.07 -18.79
N LYS A 118 -0.27 -24.17 -19.37
CA LYS A 118 0.88 -24.92 -18.83
C LYS A 118 2.16 -24.23 -19.30
N VAL A 119 2.80 -23.45 -18.44
CA VAL A 119 4.18 -22.99 -18.66
C VAL A 119 5.09 -24.19 -18.39
N ARG A 120 5.85 -24.62 -19.39
CA ARG A 120 7.00 -25.52 -19.17
C ARG A 120 8.26 -24.63 -19.20
N GLU A 121 9.12 -24.81 -18.21
CA GLU A 121 10.46 -24.22 -18.15
C GLU A 121 11.33 -24.69 -19.32
#